data_AF-A0A9P1G086-F1
#
_entry.id   AF-A0A9P1G086-F1
#
_cell.length_a   1.000
_cell.length_b   1.000
_cell.length_c   1.000
_cell.angle_alpha   90.00
_cell.angle_beta   90.00
_cell.angle_gamma   90.00
#
_symmetry.space_group_name_H-M   'P 1'
#
loop_
_entity.id
_entity.type
_entity.pdbx_description
1 polymer ?
#
loop_
_entity_poly.entity_id
_entity_poly.type
_entity_poly.pdbx_seq_one_letter_code
_entity_poly.pdbx_strand_id
1 'polypeptide(L)'
;MEIAKIYRFSTGFRGFSGSATGEDALGLLEEELSRETKATTGPVRRVDWDQSLVELTHNTRSPIPFSVIEAWSKAQQRADCGLFAELRHAWASLDQTLYIWDYWEPSAVHSLPGDSAIISVALCPARSEAFDEAPEFLLVMATRLSVTLVGLSGAWSGSRLQLKTLGFSAPTDGAFFHSIRSTAGGRIFLLSGAPQIYELCYGSEGWFRSKCRLLRHSVGLGGTGGSGDQ
;
A
#
# COMPACT_ATOMS: atom_id res chain seq x y z
N MET A 1 7.48 -6.13 -28.25
CA MET A 1 6.58 -6.28 -27.10
C MET A 1 7.10 -5.33 -26.03
N GLU A 2 6.50 -4.15 -25.97
CA GLU A 2 6.98 -3.02 -25.18
C GLU A 2 6.60 -3.28 -23.72
N ILE A 3 7.59 -3.56 -22.88
CA ILE A 3 7.38 -3.73 -21.43
C ILE A 3 7.03 -2.35 -20.91
N ALA A 4 5.73 -2.14 -20.65
CA ALA A 4 5.21 -0.92 -20.08
C ALA A 4 6.03 -0.55 -18.83
N LYS A 5 6.67 0.62 -18.87
CA LYS A 5 7.26 1.26 -17.70
C LYS A 5 6.13 1.58 -16.72
N ILE A 6 5.85 0.67 -15.80
CA ILE A 6 4.97 0.93 -14.66
C ILE A 6 5.88 1.21 -13.47
N TYR A 7 6.34 2.45 -13.36
CA TYR A 7 6.84 2.97 -12.10
C TYR A 7 5.66 3.54 -11.33
N ARG A 8 5.04 2.74 -10.47
CA ARG A 8 4.22 3.31 -9.40
C ARG A 8 5.17 3.72 -8.29
N PHE A 9 5.57 4.98 -8.28
CA PHE A 9 6.27 5.55 -7.13
C PHE A 9 5.28 5.57 -5.97
N SER A 10 5.50 4.74 -4.96
CA SER A 10 5.09 5.07 -3.60
C SER A 10 5.82 6.36 -3.26
N THR A 11 5.15 7.51 -3.38
CA THR A 11 5.73 8.78 -2.99
C THR A 11 5.95 8.72 -1.48
N GLY A 12 7.23 8.66 -1.09
CA GLY A 12 7.66 8.72 0.30
C GLY A 12 7.01 9.92 0.98
N PHE A 13 6.21 9.64 1.99
CA PHE A 13 5.39 10.63 2.66
C PHE A 13 6.24 11.40 3.69
N ARG A 14 6.23 12.74 3.63
CA ARG A 14 6.74 13.58 4.74
C ARG A 14 5.71 13.52 5.87
N GLY A 15 6.01 12.73 6.89
CA GLY A 15 5.13 12.51 8.04
C GLY A 15 4.76 13.81 8.76
N PHE A 16 3.47 13.97 9.07
CA PHE A 16 3.02 14.82 10.16
C PHE A 16 3.14 14.04 11.47
N SER A 17 3.82 14.64 12.45
CA SER A 17 3.86 14.15 13.83
C SER A 17 2.59 14.61 14.57
N GLY A 18 1.54 13.79 14.57
CA GLY A 18 0.30 14.08 15.30
C GLY A 18 -0.77 12.99 15.16
N SER A 19 -1.75 12.98 16.06
CA SER A 19 -2.92 12.11 16.00
C SER A 19 -3.80 12.51 14.81
N ALA A 20 -3.52 11.97 13.62
CA ALA A 20 -4.31 12.30 12.43
C ALA A 20 -5.80 11.98 12.67
N THR A 21 -6.70 12.73 12.06
CA THR A 21 -8.14 12.48 12.09
C THR A 21 -8.59 11.82 10.79
N GLY A 22 -9.87 11.45 10.66
CA GLY A 22 -10.42 11.00 9.37
C GLY A 22 -10.41 12.10 8.31
N GLU A 23 -10.54 13.35 8.71
CA GLU A 23 -10.43 14.53 7.85
C GLU A 23 -9.01 14.74 7.32
N ASP A 24 -7.99 14.50 8.16
CA ASP A 24 -6.60 14.55 7.70
C ASP A 24 -6.35 13.50 6.62
N ALA A 25 -6.87 12.28 6.80
CA ALA A 25 -6.74 11.23 5.79
C ALA A 25 -7.44 11.60 4.47
N LEU A 26 -8.61 12.23 4.53
CA LEU A 26 -9.31 12.76 3.35
C LEU A 26 -8.51 13.82 2.64
N GLY A 27 -8.00 14.81 3.36
CA GLY A 27 -7.21 15.88 2.77
C GLY A 27 -5.99 15.34 2.00
N LEU A 28 -5.30 14.34 2.56
CA LEU A 28 -4.18 13.68 1.88
C LEU A 28 -4.60 12.94 0.62
N LEU A 29 -5.77 12.31 0.65
CA LEU A 29 -6.31 11.58 -0.49
C LEU A 29 -6.82 12.53 -1.58
N GLU A 30 -7.49 13.61 -1.22
CA GLU A 30 -7.95 14.64 -2.13
C GLU A 30 -6.79 15.38 -2.77
N GLU A 31 -5.71 15.67 -2.01
CA GLU A 31 -4.49 16.26 -2.56
C GLU A 31 -3.86 15.31 -3.60
N GLU A 32 -3.76 14.02 -3.31
CA GLU A 32 -3.16 13.05 -4.24
C GLU A 32 -4.05 12.80 -5.47
N LEU A 33 -5.37 12.63 -5.29
CA LEU A 33 -6.32 12.56 -6.39
C LEU A 33 -6.22 13.83 -7.27
N SER A 34 -6.07 15.00 -6.64
CA SER A 34 -5.85 16.26 -7.35
C SER A 34 -4.50 16.28 -8.08
N ARG A 35 -3.44 15.71 -7.52
CA ARG A 35 -2.12 15.58 -8.16
C ARG A 35 -2.18 14.64 -9.37
N GLU A 36 -2.82 13.48 -9.26
CA GLU A 36 -3.02 12.53 -10.36
C GLU A 36 -3.88 13.15 -11.49
N THR A 37 -4.97 13.84 -11.12
CA THR A 37 -5.87 14.48 -12.09
C THR A 37 -5.20 15.66 -12.81
N LYS A 38 -4.39 16.45 -12.09
CA LYS A 38 -3.65 17.60 -12.64
C LYS A 38 -2.45 17.18 -13.48
N ALA A 39 -1.81 16.05 -13.18
CA ALA A 39 -0.78 15.44 -14.02
C ALA A 39 -1.33 14.98 -15.38
N THR A 40 -2.63 14.70 -15.47
CA THR A 40 -3.27 14.13 -16.66
C THR A 40 -3.90 15.20 -17.59
N THR A 41 -4.11 16.44 -17.12
CA THR A 41 -4.93 17.45 -17.82
C THR A 41 -4.22 18.75 -18.23
N GLY A 42 -2.92 18.90 -17.95
CA GLY A 42 -2.14 20.05 -18.44
C GLY A 42 -1.70 19.89 -19.91
N PRO A 43 -1.49 20.99 -20.67
CA PRO A 43 -0.72 20.90 -21.91
C PRO A 43 0.64 20.29 -21.57
N VAL A 44 1.09 19.31 -22.36
CA VAL A 44 2.42 18.70 -22.21
C VAL A 44 3.45 19.81 -22.40
N ARG A 45 3.84 20.46 -21.30
CA ARG A 45 5.02 21.32 -21.26
C ARG A 45 6.18 20.39 -21.58
N ARG A 46 6.85 20.62 -22.72
CA ARG A 46 8.21 20.13 -22.90
C ARG A 46 8.99 20.64 -21.70
N VAL A 47 9.30 19.74 -20.79
CA VAL A 47 10.26 20.00 -19.74
C VAL A 47 11.58 20.10 -20.49
N ASP A 48 12.13 21.32 -20.60
CA ASP A 48 13.52 21.47 -20.98
C ASP A 48 14.32 20.81 -19.85
N TRP A 49 14.78 19.60 -20.11
CA TRP A 49 15.59 18.83 -19.17
C TRP A 49 16.82 19.66 -18.82
N ASP A 50 17.07 19.83 -17.52
CA ASP A 50 18.29 20.46 -17.05
C ASP A 50 19.49 19.69 -17.60
N GLN A 51 20.27 20.33 -18.48
CA GLN A 51 21.42 19.71 -19.14
C GLN A 51 22.57 19.42 -18.15
N SER A 52 22.48 19.89 -16.91
CA SER A 52 23.39 19.56 -15.82
C SER A 52 22.96 18.35 -14.99
N LEU A 53 21.82 17.72 -15.31
CA LEU A 53 21.42 16.47 -14.68
C LEU A 53 22.50 15.41 -14.90
N VAL A 54 22.98 14.86 -13.79
CA VAL A 54 23.86 13.69 -13.79
C VAL A 54 23.17 12.61 -14.63
N GLU A 55 23.79 12.25 -15.74
CA GLU A 55 23.31 11.17 -16.58
C GLU A 55 23.20 9.93 -15.69
N LEU A 56 22.00 9.33 -15.62
CA LEU A 56 21.80 8.06 -14.94
C LEU A 56 22.51 6.98 -15.78
N THR A 57 23.83 6.92 -15.65
CA THR A 57 24.73 6.07 -16.45
C THR A 57 24.55 4.59 -16.12
N HIS A 58 23.91 4.27 -14.99
CA HIS A 58 23.72 2.90 -14.54
C HIS A 58 22.38 2.32 -15.02
N ASN A 59 22.41 1.70 -16.19
CA ASN A 59 21.30 0.95 -16.75
C ASN A 59 21.33 -0.51 -16.27
N THR A 60 21.34 -0.76 -14.96
CA THR A 60 21.16 -2.13 -14.46
C THR A 60 19.71 -2.54 -14.61
N ARG A 61 19.46 -3.45 -15.56
CA ARG A 61 18.20 -4.18 -15.64
C ARG A 61 18.24 -5.35 -14.67
N SER A 62 17.48 -5.23 -13.59
CA SER A 62 17.22 -6.34 -12.68
C SER A 62 16.26 -7.33 -13.33
N PRO A 63 16.64 -8.61 -13.49
CA PRO A 63 15.74 -9.60 -14.06
C PRO A 63 14.60 -9.91 -13.09
N ILE A 64 13.38 -10.07 -13.63
CA ILE A 64 12.25 -10.60 -12.88
C ILE A 64 12.48 -12.12 -12.72
N PRO A 65 12.33 -12.69 -11.51
CA PRO A 65 12.50 -14.13 -11.29
C PRO A 65 11.59 -14.97 -12.19
N PHE A 66 12.12 -16.08 -12.71
CA PHE A 66 11.37 -16.95 -13.64
C PHE A 66 10.06 -17.48 -13.05
N SER A 67 10.04 -17.80 -11.74
CA SER A 67 8.83 -18.23 -11.05
C SER A 67 7.71 -17.19 -11.08
N VAL A 68 8.05 -15.89 -11.02
CA VAL A 68 7.10 -14.79 -11.12
C VAL A 68 6.60 -14.64 -12.56
N ILE A 69 7.49 -14.77 -13.55
CA ILE A 69 7.12 -14.74 -14.98
C ILE A 69 6.15 -15.88 -15.31
N GLU A 70 6.44 -17.08 -14.81
CA GLU A 70 5.59 -18.25 -15.00
C GLU A 70 4.22 -18.09 -14.32
N ALA A 71 4.20 -17.55 -13.09
CA ALA A 71 2.95 -17.25 -12.41
C ALA A 71 2.15 -16.18 -13.15
N TRP A 72 2.83 -15.17 -13.71
CA TRP A 72 2.18 -14.07 -14.44
C TRP A 72 1.46 -14.58 -15.69
N SER A 73 2.06 -15.50 -16.44
CA SER A 73 1.44 -16.07 -17.64
C SER A 73 0.20 -16.92 -17.33
N LYS A 74 0.08 -17.40 -16.09
CA LYS A 74 -1.04 -18.23 -15.62
C LYS A 74 -2.14 -17.42 -14.92
N ALA A 75 -1.86 -16.19 -14.46
CA ALA A 75 -2.83 -15.36 -13.74
C ALA A 75 -4.10 -15.10 -14.56
N GLN A 76 -5.28 -15.23 -13.96
CA GLN A 76 -6.57 -15.15 -14.66
C GLN A 76 -7.50 -14.04 -14.17
N GLN A 77 -7.43 -13.68 -12.88
CA GLN A 77 -8.34 -12.72 -12.26
C GLN A 77 -7.74 -11.33 -12.13
N ARG A 78 -6.51 -11.23 -11.59
CA ARG A 78 -5.88 -9.95 -11.31
C ARG A 78 -4.36 -10.06 -11.29
N ALA A 79 -3.70 -9.07 -11.87
CA ALA A 79 -2.26 -8.90 -11.76
C ALA A 79 -1.96 -7.43 -11.43
N ASP A 80 -1.07 -7.20 -10.48
CA ASP A 80 -0.54 -5.87 -10.15
C ASP A 80 0.92 -6.01 -9.68
N CYS A 81 1.69 -4.95 -9.77
CA CYS A 81 3.09 -4.95 -9.35
C CYS A 81 3.57 -3.57 -8.90
N GLY A 82 4.68 -3.55 -8.18
CA GLY A 82 5.29 -2.32 -7.72
C GLY A 82 6.58 -2.55 -6.96
N LEU A 83 7.00 -1.51 -6.25
CA LEU A 83 8.23 -1.50 -5.47
C LEU A 83 7.92 -1.19 -4.00
N PHE A 84 8.66 -1.84 -3.11
CA PHE A 84 8.91 -1.44 -1.74
C PHE A 84 10.33 -0.86 -1.71
N ALA A 85 10.45 0.39 -2.16
CA ALA A 85 11.74 1.03 -2.39
C ALA A 85 12.56 1.15 -1.10
N GLU A 86 11.88 1.39 0.02
CA GLU A 86 12.43 1.43 1.38
C GLU A 86 13.17 0.13 1.74
N LEU A 87 12.69 -0.98 1.19
CA LEU A 87 13.25 -2.30 1.44
C LEU A 87 14.20 -2.76 0.34
N ARG A 88 14.33 -2.03 -0.78
CA ARG A 88 14.97 -2.53 -2.02
C ARG A 88 14.31 -3.80 -2.57
N HIS A 89 12.99 -3.93 -2.42
CA HIS A 89 12.25 -5.09 -2.92
C HIS A 89 11.23 -4.68 -3.99
N ALA A 90 10.99 -5.58 -4.93
CA ALA A 90 9.88 -5.53 -5.86
C ALA A 90 8.81 -6.52 -5.44
N TRP A 91 7.57 -6.25 -5.84
CA TRP A 91 6.45 -7.13 -5.57
C TRP A 91 5.55 -7.30 -6.80
N ALA A 92 4.89 -8.45 -6.86
CA ALA A 92 3.85 -8.74 -7.84
C ALA A 92 2.72 -9.53 -7.17
N SER A 93 1.48 -9.03 -7.24
CA SER A 93 0.29 -9.78 -6.83
C SER A 93 -0.33 -10.43 -8.07
N LEU A 94 -0.44 -11.75 -8.06
CA LEU A 94 -0.96 -12.55 -9.17
C LEU A 94 -2.08 -13.44 -8.62
N ASP A 95 -3.31 -13.08 -8.99
CA ASP A 95 -4.54 -13.58 -8.42
C ASP A 95 -4.51 -13.49 -6.89
N GLN A 96 -4.39 -14.62 -6.20
CA GLN A 96 -4.38 -14.72 -4.75
C GLN A 96 -2.97 -14.79 -4.14
N THR A 97 -1.91 -14.72 -4.94
CA THR A 97 -0.54 -14.88 -4.44
C THR A 97 0.26 -13.61 -4.61
N LEU A 98 0.87 -13.12 -3.53
CA LEU A 98 1.85 -12.04 -3.57
C LEU A 98 3.26 -12.63 -3.63
N TYR A 99 4.06 -12.13 -4.56
CA TYR A 99 5.48 -12.43 -4.71
C TYR A 99 6.30 -11.21 -4.31
N ILE A 100 7.39 -11.40 -3.57
CA ILE A 100 8.31 -10.34 -3.15
C ILE A 100 9.76 -10.82 -3.35
N TRP A 101 10.61 -9.98 -3.96
CA TRP A 101 12.02 -10.31 -4.18
C TRP A 101 12.92 -9.07 -4.12
N ASP A 102 14.17 -9.24 -3.70
CA ASP A 102 15.19 -8.20 -3.80
C ASP A 102 15.54 -8.01 -5.27
N TYR A 103 15.28 -6.82 -5.83
CA TYR A 103 15.55 -6.57 -7.24
C TYR A 103 17.05 -6.35 -7.51
N TRP A 104 17.88 -6.10 -6.50
CA TRP A 104 19.33 -6.00 -6.67
C TRP A 104 19.98 -7.38 -6.72
N GLU A 105 19.51 -8.32 -5.90
CA GLU A 105 20.00 -9.70 -5.85
C GLU A 105 18.81 -10.68 -5.77
N PRO A 106 18.22 -11.07 -6.91
CA PRO A 106 16.99 -11.87 -6.98
C PRO A 106 17.21 -13.36 -6.68
N SER A 107 18.03 -13.68 -5.68
CA SER A 107 18.37 -15.05 -5.29
C SER A 107 17.22 -15.77 -4.56
N ALA A 108 16.33 -15.02 -3.90
CA ALA A 108 15.18 -15.53 -3.17
C ALA A 108 13.89 -14.80 -3.58
N VAL A 109 12.82 -15.57 -3.73
CA VAL A 109 11.46 -15.05 -3.95
C VAL A 109 10.58 -15.55 -2.83
N HIS A 110 9.99 -14.63 -2.09
CA HIS A 110 8.98 -14.94 -1.09
C HIS A 110 7.61 -15.00 -1.74
N SER A 111 6.80 -15.99 -1.38
CA SER A 111 5.39 -16.09 -1.79
C SER A 111 4.48 -16.07 -0.57
N LEU A 112 3.43 -15.25 -0.64
CA LEU A 112 2.42 -15.09 0.40
C LEU A 112 1.04 -15.36 -0.19
N PRO A 113 0.32 -16.39 0.27
CA PRO A 113 -1.04 -16.65 -0.18
C PRO A 113 -2.03 -15.74 0.55
N GLY A 114 -2.93 -15.14 -0.23
CA GLY A 114 -4.18 -14.54 0.23
C GLY A 114 -5.32 -15.57 0.24
N ASP A 115 -6.40 -15.23 0.93
CA ASP A 115 -7.62 -16.04 0.98
C ASP A 115 -8.49 -15.95 -0.29
N SER A 116 -8.19 -14.98 -1.16
CA SER A 116 -8.86 -14.69 -2.43
C SER A 116 -7.98 -13.74 -3.25
N ALA A 117 -8.44 -13.34 -4.44
CA ALA A 117 -7.69 -12.43 -5.29
C ALA A 117 -7.33 -11.12 -4.56
N ILE A 118 -6.04 -10.79 -4.61
CA ILE A 118 -5.43 -9.61 -3.98
C ILE A 118 -5.82 -8.38 -4.79
N ILE A 119 -6.44 -7.41 -4.13
CA ILE A 119 -6.90 -6.16 -4.76
C ILE A 119 -5.80 -5.10 -4.67
N SER A 120 -5.23 -4.92 -3.48
CA SER A 120 -4.16 -3.96 -3.23
C SER A 120 -3.24 -4.42 -2.11
N VAL A 121 -2.00 -3.94 -2.17
CA VAL A 121 -0.97 -4.16 -1.15
C VAL A 121 -0.31 -2.84 -0.80
N ALA A 122 0.14 -2.71 0.44
CA ALA A 122 0.95 -1.57 0.86
C ALA A 122 1.95 -1.97 1.94
N LEU A 123 3.09 -1.29 1.93
CA LEU A 123 4.04 -1.30 3.04
C LEU A 123 3.70 -0.15 3.97
N CYS A 124 3.61 -0.41 5.26
CA CYS A 124 3.26 0.57 6.28
C CYS A 124 4.23 0.45 7.47
N PRO A 125 4.60 1.55 8.13
CA PRO A 125 5.37 1.47 9.37
C PRO A 125 4.53 0.76 10.43
N ALA A 126 5.17 -0.10 11.22
CA ALA A 126 4.49 -0.72 12.35
C ALA A 126 4.32 0.27 13.50
N ARG A 127 3.17 0.18 14.17
CA ARG A 127 2.91 0.93 15.39
C ARG A 127 3.40 0.14 16.60
N SER A 128 4.39 0.66 17.32
CA SER A 128 5.08 -0.02 18.43
C SER A 128 4.13 -0.55 19.50
N GLU A 129 3.14 0.23 19.90
CA GLU A 129 2.20 -0.12 20.97
C GLU A 129 1.19 -1.21 20.59
N ALA A 130 1.14 -1.62 19.33
CA ALA A 130 0.24 -2.67 18.88
C ALA A 130 0.81 -4.09 19.06
N PHE A 131 2.11 -4.22 19.38
CA PHE A 131 2.83 -5.49 19.44
C PHE A 131 3.74 -5.53 20.66
N ASP A 132 3.87 -6.71 21.28
CA ASP A 132 4.88 -6.92 22.32
C ASP A 132 6.31 -6.80 21.75
N GLU A 133 6.49 -7.31 20.53
CA GLU A 133 7.69 -7.17 19.72
C GLU A 133 7.27 -6.72 18.31
N ALA A 134 7.39 -5.42 18.06
CA ALA A 134 6.94 -4.82 16.81
C ALA A 134 7.87 -5.19 15.65
N PRO A 135 7.34 -5.68 14.50
CA PRO A 135 8.12 -5.71 13.28
C PRO A 135 8.48 -4.28 12.85
N GLU A 136 9.46 -4.11 11.97
CA GLU A 136 9.81 -2.76 11.48
C GLU A 136 8.73 -2.22 10.53
N PHE A 137 8.21 -3.10 9.67
CA PHE A 137 7.14 -2.78 8.74
C PHE A 137 6.00 -3.80 8.82
N LEU A 138 4.83 -3.35 8.40
CA LEU A 138 3.66 -4.15 8.13
C LEU A 138 3.41 -4.17 6.63
N LEU A 139 3.30 -5.36 6.08
CA LEU A 139 2.68 -5.56 4.77
C LEU A 139 1.18 -5.72 4.98
N VAL A 140 0.43 -4.78 4.43
CA VAL A 140 -1.04 -4.81 4.42
C VAL A 140 -1.46 -5.41 3.09
N MET A 141 -2.24 -6.49 3.14
CA MET A 141 -2.76 -7.16 1.96
C MET A 141 -4.29 -7.16 2.03
N ALA A 142 -4.93 -6.46 1.09
CA ALA A 142 -6.37 -6.45 0.95
C ALA A 142 -6.78 -7.37 -0.19
N THR A 143 -7.59 -8.36 0.12
CA THR A 143 -8.21 -9.28 -0.84
C THR A 143 -9.70 -8.96 -0.98
N ARG A 144 -10.45 -9.80 -1.69
CA ARG A 144 -11.91 -9.67 -1.76
C ARG A 144 -12.59 -9.99 -0.44
N LEU A 145 -11.98 -10.82 0.39
CA LEU A 145 -12.61 -11.38 1.59
C LEU A 145 -12.06 -10.80 2.89
N SER A 146 -10.77 -10.45 2.95
CA SER A 146 -10.17 -9.90 4.16
C SER A 146 -9.05 -8.89 3.89
N VAL A 147 -8.73 -8.13 4.95
CA VAL A 147 -7.54 -7.31 5.04
C VAL A 147 -6.63 -7.93 6.11
N THR A 148 -5.43 -8.32 5.73
CA THR A 148 -4.47 -9.04 6.60
C THR A 148 -3.19 -8.25 6.81
N LEU A 149 -2.55 -8.45 7.97
CA LEU A 149 -1.23 -7.90 8.28
C LEU A 149 -0.17 -9.00 8.39
N VAL A 150 0.93 -8.80 7.68
CA VAL A 150 2.16 -9.61 7.78
C VAL A 150 3.29 -8.72 8.28
N GLY A 151 4.03 -9.18 9.29
CA GLY A 151 5.17 -8.46 9.84
C GLY A 151 6.41 -8.65 8.97
N LEU A 152 7.10 -7.57 8.66
CA LEU A 152 8.36 -7.57 7.92
C LEU A 152 9.49 -7.12 8.84
N SER A 153 10.57 -7.90 8.86
CA SER A 153 11.77 -7.63 9.65
C SER A 153 13.01 -8.17 8.95
N GLY A 154 14.20 -7.72 9.35
CA GLY A 154 15.46 -8.26 8.88
C GLY A 154 16.38 -7.20 8.25
N ALA A 155 17.52 -7.66 7.74
CA ALA A 155 18.42 -6.77 7.02
C ALA A 155 17.92 -6.59 5.58
N TRP A 156 17.56 -5.37 5.21
CA TRP A 156 17.00 -4.98 3.90
C TRP A 156 17.99 -5.09 2.73
N SER A 157 19.15 -5.71 2.96
CA SER A 157 20.13 -6.05 1.95
C SER A 157 20.22 -7.57 1.79
N GLY A 158 19.79 -8.08 0.63
CA GLY A 158 19.88 -9.49 0.25
C GLY A 158 18.71 -10.35 0.74
N SER A 159 18.94 -11.66 0.79
CA SER A 159 17.94 -12.72 1.09
C SER A 159 17.44 -12.78 2.55
N ARG A 160 17.56 -11.69 3.31
CA ARG A 160 17.29 -11.66 4.76
C ARG A 160 15.93 -11.08 5.13
N LEU A 161 15.06 -10.80 4.16
CA LEU A 161 13.68 -10.42 4.42
C LEU A 161 12.97 -11.56 5.18
N GLN A 162 12.51 -11.27 6.39
CA GLN A 162 11.72 -12.20 7.20
C GLN A 162 10.27 -11.75 7.24
N LEU A 163 9.39 -12.67 6.89
CA LEU A 163 7.94 -12.50 6.90
C LEU A 163 7.37 -13.28 8.10
N LYS A 164 6.67 -12.57 8.99
CA LYS A 164 6.06 -13.14 10.21
C LYS A 164 4.54 -13.04 10.12
N THR A 165 3.86 -14.16 10.21
CA THR A 165 2.40 -14.20 10.34
C THR A 165 2.00 -13.65 11.70
N LEU A 166 1.22 -12.58 11.73
CA LEU A 166 0.80 -11.93 12.97
C LEU A 166 -0.62 -12.36 13.41
N GLY A 167 -1.38 -12.99 12.51
CA GLY A 167 -2.75 -13.43 12.74
C GLY A 167 -3.76 -12.28 12.85
N PHE A 168 -3.43 -11.08 12.37
CA PHE A 168 -4.35 -9.94 12.27
C PHE A 168 -5.07 -10.01 10.93
N SER A 169 -6.40 -10.14 10.99
CA SER A 169 -7.26 -10.16 9.82
C SER A 169 -8.60 -9.51 10.17
N ALA A 170 -9.13 -8.72 9.24
CA ALA A 170 -10.47 -8.15 9.32
C ALA A 170 -11.26 -8.52 8.04
N PRO A 171 -12.50 -9.02 8.15
CA PRO A 171 -13.32 -9.29 6.98
C PRO A 171 -13.65 -7.98 6.25
N THR A 172 -13.69 -8.00 4.92
CA THR A 172 -14.03 -6.82 4.11
C THR A 172 -15.51 -6.47 4.15
N ASP A 173 -16.36 -7.41 4.56
CA ASP A 173 -17.83 -7.32 4.51
C ASP A 173 -18.36 -6.86 3.14
N GLY A 174 -17.69 -7.32 2.07
CA GLY A 174 -18.04 -7.02 0.68
C GLY A 174 -17.45 -5.72 0.13
N ALA A 175 -16.70 -4.95 0.92
CA ALA A 175 -15.95 -3.79 0.44
C ALA A 175 -14.74 -4.22 -0.41
N PHE A 176 -14.40 -3.41 -1.42
CA PHE A 176 -13.23 -3.63 -2.29
C PHE A 176 -12.22 -2.51 -2.08
N PHE A 177 -11.11 -2.82 -1.41
CA PHE A 177 -10.10 -1.81 -1.07
C PHE A 177 -9.05 -1.65 -2.16
N HIS A 178 -9.16 -0.58 -2.94
CA HIS A 178 -8.29 -0.32 -4.10
C HIS A 178 -7.04 0.50 -3.77
N SER A 179 -7.05 1.19 -2.63
CA SER A 179 -5.93 2.00 -2.15
C SER A 179 -5.79 1.84 -0.64
N ILE A 180 -4.54 1.68 -0.20
CA ILE A 180 -4.14 1.59 1.20
C ILE A 180 -3.10 2.67 1.44
N ARG A 181 -3.23 3.41 2.54
CA ARG A 181 -2.30 4.45 2.97
C ARG A 181 -2.02 4.30 4.45
N SER A 182 -0.85 4.79 4.87
CA SER A 182 -0.50 4.85 6.29
C SER A 182 0.04 6.20 6.69
N THR A 183 -0.10 6.52 7.96
CA THR A 183 0.56 7.66 8.58
C THR A 183 1.94 7.24 9.08
N ALA A 184 2.81 8.21 9.35
CA ALA A 184 4.11 7.95 9.99
C ALA A 184 3.97 7.29 11.37
N GLY A 185 2.83 7.49 12.05
CA GLY A 185 2.50 6.83 13.32
C GLY A 185 1.87 5.44 13.18
N GLY A 186 1.87 4.85 11.98
CA GLY A 186 1.41 3.48 11.74
C GLY A 186 -0.10 3.29 11.65
N ARG A 187 -0.91 4.36 11.62
CA ARG A 187 -2.35 4.21 11.32
C ARG A 187 -2.54 3.88 9.85
N ILE A 188 -3.47 2.98 9.55
CA ILE A 188 -3.68 2.45 8.19
C ILE A 188 -5.11 2.78 7.74
N PHE A 189 -5.21 3.42 6.59
CA PHE A 189 -6.47 3.81 5.95
C PHE A 189 -6.64 3.09 4.62
N LEU A 190 -7.89 2.71 4.32
CA LEU A 190 -8.27 1.97 3.13
C LEU A 190 -9.43 2.66 2.43
N LEU A 191 -9.38 2.66 1.10
CA LEU A 191 -10.40 3.23 0.25
C LEU A 191 -11.22 2.18 -0.46
N SER A 192 -12.54 2.22 -0.28
CA SER A 192 -13.50 1.38 -0.99
C SER A 192 -14.44 2.25 -1.83
N GLY A 193 -13.91 2.75 -2.96
CA GLY A 193 -14.60 3.75 -3.79
C GLY A 193 -14.71 5.13 -3.11
N ALA A 194 -15.18 6.13 -3.86
CA ALA A 194 -15.48 7.45 -3.30
C ALA A 194 -16.92 7.48 -2.75
N PRO A 195 -17.21 8.04 -1.56
CA PRO A 195 -16.32 8.63 -0.54
C PRO A 195 -16.13 7.70 0.68
N GLN A 196 -15.90 6.39 0.49
CA GLN A 196 -15.84 5.46 1.62
C GLN A 196 -14.41 5.22 2.10
N ILE A 197 -14.12 5.74 3.30
CA ILE A 197 -12.84 5.56 3.98
C ILE A 197 -13.02 4.62 5.15
N TYR A 198 -12.07 3.71 5.29
CA TYR A 198 -11.98 2.79 6.40
C TYR A 198 -10.62 2.97 7.08
N GLU A 199 -10.59 2.79 8.39
CA GLU A 199 -9.36 2.65 9.15
C GLU A 199 -9.24 1.20 9.61
N LEU A 200 -8.09 0.57 9.32
CA LEU A 200 -7.76 -0.73 9.88
C LEU A 200 -7.23 -0.51 11.29
N CYS A 201 -8.07 -0.75 12.28
CA CYS A 201 -7.67 -0.71 13.68
C CYS A 201 -7.05 -2.05 14.06
N TYR A 202 -5.79 -2.03 14.50
CA TYR A 202 -5.08 -3.23 14.96
C TYR A 202 -4.35 -2.97 16.29
N GLY A 203 -4.33 -3.96 17.19
CA GLY A 203 -3.66 -3.88 18.49
C GLY A 203 -3.95 -5.08 19.38
N SER A 204 -3.69 -4.95 20.69
CA SER A 204 -3.95 -6.01 21.67
C SER A 204 -5.42 -6.45 21.68
N GLU A 205 -5.65 -7.76 21.70
CA GLU A 205 -6.99 -8.32 21.86
C GLU A 205 -7.51 -8.00 23.27
N GLY A 206 -8.74 -7.49 23.35
CA GLY A 206 -9.44 -7.29 24.61
C GLY A 206 -10.68 -8.17 24.65
N TRP A 207 -11.26 -8.37 25.84
CA TRP A 207 -12.41 -9.26 26.03
C TRP A 207 -13.65 -8.95 25.17
N PHE A 208 -13.73 -7.73 24.61
CA PHE A 208 -14.77 -7.31 23.65
C PHE A 208 -14.22 -6.64 22.38
N ARG A 209 -12.92 -6.76 22.13
CA ARG A 209 -12.28 -6.08 21.00
C ARG A 209 -11.39 -7.06 20.26
N SER A 210 -11.80 -7.37 19.02
CA SER A 210 -10.93 -8.02 18.05
C SER A 210 -9.62 -7.26 17.94
N LYS A 211 -8.50 -7.99 17.90
CA LYS A 211 -7.18 -7.43 17.65
C LYS A 211 -7.05 -6.77 16.28
N CYS A 212 -7.97 -7.04 15.34
CA CYS A 212 -7.99 -6.42 14.00
C CYS A 212 -9.43 -6.18 13.53
N ARG A 213 -9.76 -4.96 13.10
CA ARG A 213 -11.09 -4.61 12.58
C ARG A 213 -11.04 -3.43 11.61
N LEU A 214 -12.01 -3.36 10.72
CA LEU A 214 -12.23 -2.20 9.85
C LEU A 214 -13.25 -1.26 10.49
N LEU A 215 -12.86 0.00 10.70
CA LEU A 215 -13.73 1.07 11.17
C LEU A 215 -14.05 1.99 9.98
N ARG A 216 -15.31 2.07 9.59
CA ARG A 216 -15.75 3.01 8.56
C ARG A 216 -15.79 4.43 9.12
N HIS A 217 -15.17 5.37 8.42
CA HIS A 217 -15.29 6.80 8.68
C HIS A 217 -16.41 7.39 7.82
N SER A 218 -17.31 8.14 8.45
CA SER A 218 -18.31 8.96 7.78
C SER A 218 -17.86 10.41 7.82
N VAL A 219 -17.70 11.04 6.66
CA VAL A 219 -17.55 12.49 6.59
C VAL A 219 -18.93 13.09 6.80
N GLY A 220 -19.13 13.77 7.92
CA GLY A 220 -20.28 14.65 8.04
C GLY A 220 -20.09 15.75 7.01
N LEU A 221 -20.85 15.74 5.91
CA LEU A 221 -21.05 16.95 5.13
C LEU A 221 -21.72 17.93 6.09
N GLY A 222 -20.92 18.84 6.65
CA GLY A 222 -21.41 19.93 7.47
C GLY A 222 -22.47 20.64 6.65
N GLY A 223 -23.74 20.37 6.98
CA GLY A 223 -24.85 21.12 6.42
C GLY A 223 -24.60 22.55 6.84
N THR A 224 -24.19 23.40 5.90
CA THR A 224 -24.48 24.83 6.00
C THR A 224 -26.00 24.89 6.04
N GLY A 225 -26.54 24.86 7.26
CA GLY A 225 -27.94 25.18 7.52
C GLY A 225 -28.13 26.57 7.00
N GLY A 226 -28.67 26.66 5.77
CA GLY A 226 -29.30 27.88 5.30
C GLY A 226 -30.36 28.21 6.33
N SER A 227 -30.08 29.24 7.10
CA SER A 227 -31.04 29.91 7.96
C SER A 227 -32.24 30.29 7.09
N GLY A 228 -33.29 29.49 7.15
CA GLY A 228 -34.62 29.90 6.73
C GLY A 228 -35.15 30.90 7.76
N ASP A 229 -35.39 32.12 7.26
CA ASP A 229 -36.35 33.14 7.66
C ASP A 229 -36.97 33.10 9.07
N GLN A 230 -36.80 34.22 9.78
CA GLN A 230 -37.91 35.08 10.21
C GLN A 230 -37.51 36.55 10.09
#